data_AF-A0A8J1U933-F1
#
_entry.id   AF-A0A8J1U933-F1
#
_cell.length_a   1.000
_cell.length_b   1.000
_cell.length_c   1.000
_cell.angle_alpha   90.00
_cell.angle_beta   90.00
_cell.angle_gamma   90.00
#
_symmetry.space_group_name_H-M   'P 1'
#
loop_
_entity.id
_entity.type
_entity.pdbx_description
1 polymer ?
#
loop_
_entity_poly.entity_id
_entity_poly.type
_entity_poly.pdbx_seq_one_letter_code
_entity_poly.pdbx_strand_id
1 'polypeptide(L)'
;MPRFGAPKRGANGWGKGLVDYKTVQVTDLKLRLMLEDLATHFGKKITLLDGDCENALNKHNVSCYLDSVDSQHIMGRAVDIKISGETSGFSVMQKLRWSGVIPLNDYQIVCHEHNGDMEDFHIHLARFGDNRPTCWIMQKGHECKQEHNCSKTCSIK
;
A
#
# COMPACT_ATOMS: atom_id res chain seq x y z
N MET A 1 19.85 -23.04 -12.21
CA MET A 1 18.99 -21.83 -12.16
C MET A 1 17.57 -22.27 -11.87
N PRO A 2 17.01 -22.05 -10.67
CA PRO A 2 15.62 -22.44 -10.44
C PRO A 2 14.71 -21.43 -11.16
N ARG A 3 13.88 -21.95 -12.06
CA ARG A 3 12.78 -21.23 -12.69
C ARG A 3 11.72 -20.98 -11.62
N PHE A 4 11.46 -19.73 -11.27
CA PHE A 4 10.29 -19.35 -10.50
C PHE A 4 9.05 -19.62 -11.36
N GLY A 5 8.42 -20.78 -11.16
CA GLY A 5 7.13 -21.09 -11.73
C GLY A 5 6.09 -20.12 -11.17
N ALA A 6 5.19 -19.65 -12.03
CA ALA A 6 3.99 -18.94 -11.62
C ALA A 6 3.31 -19.74 -10.49
N PRO A 7 2.85 -19.09 -9.39
CA PRO A 7 2.17 -19.80 -8.33
C PRO A 7 0.93 -20.48 -8.93
N LYS A 8 0.94 -21.82 -8.94
CA LYS A 8 -0.24 -22.64 -9.19
C LYS A 8 -1.28 -22.24 -8.16
N ARG A 9 -2.49 -21.89 -8.61
CA ARG A 9 -3.67 -21.73 -7.75
C ARG A 9 -3.94 -23.08 -7.06
N GLY A 10 -3.31 -23.28 -5.91
CA GLY A 10 -3.42 -24.47 -5.10
C GLY A 10 -4.69 -24.43 -4.27
N ALA A 11 -5.48 -25.50 -4.36
CA ALA A 11 -6.77 -25.70 -3.70
C ALA A 11 -6.68 -25.94 -2.18
N ASN A 12 -5.90 -25.14 -1.45
CA ASN A 12 -5.72 -25.29 0.00
C ASN A 12 -6.09 -23.99 0.74
N GLY A 13 -7.39 -23.76 0.93
CA GLY A 13 -7.97 -22.91 1.99
C GLY A 13 -7.54 -21.44 2.04
N TRP A 14 -7.93 -20.64 1.05
CA TRP A 14 -7.72 -19.18 1.05
C TRP A 14 -9.07 -18.51 1.37
N GLY A 15 -9.09 -17.61 2.35
CA GLY A 15 -10.33 -16.95 2.76
C GLY A 15 -10.94 -16.12 1.63
N LYS A 16 -12.26 -15.92 1.66
CA LYS A 16 -12.97 -14.98 0.78
C LYS A 16 -12.68 -13.53 1.22
N GLY A 17 -11.43 -13.11 1.14
CA GLY A 17 -11.07 -11.72 1.35
C GLY A 17 -11.82 -10.82 0.36
N LEU A 18 -11.97 -9.56 0.73
CA LEU A 18 -12.72 -8.58 -0.05
C LEU A 18 -11.98 -7.25 -0.03
N VAL A 19 -11.89 -6.59 -1.17
CA VAL A 19 -11.49 -5.18 -1.25
C VAL A 19 -12.74 -4.31 -1.24
N ASP A 20 -12.83 -3.43 -0.25
CA ASP A 20 -13.87 -2.42 -0.13
C ASP A 20 -13.33 -1.07 -0.59
N TYR A 21 -13.62 -0.75 -1.86
CA TYR A 21 -13.24 0.51 -2.49
C TYR A 21 -14.07 1.69 -1.97
N LYS A 22 -15.19 1.48 -1.28
CA LYS A 22 -16.16 2.53 -0.94
C LYS A 22 -16.48 3.41 -2.17
N THR A 23 -16.06 4.68 -2.13
CA THR A 23 -16.15 5.67 -3.22
C THR A 23 -14.76 6.08 -3.74
N VAL A 24 -13.70 5.37 -3.32
CA VAL A 24 -12.31 5.63 -3.69
C VAL A 24 -12.03 5.04 -5.07
N GLN A 25 -11.54 5.87 -5.97
CA GLN A 25 -11.11 5.46 -7.30
C GLN A 25 -9.66 4.97 -7.26
N VAL A 26 -9.37 3.91 -8.02
CA VAL A 26 -8.00 3.44 -8.28
C VAL A 26 -7.92 3.09 -9.77
N THR A 27 -7.22 3.89 -10.56
CA THR A 27 -7.13 3.67 -12.02
C THR A 27 -6.01 2.72 -12.40
N ASP A 28 -4.95 2.59 -11.58
CA ASP A 28 -3.88 1.63 -11.85
C ASP A 28 -4.36 0.18 -11.70
N LEU A 29 -4.47 -0.52 -12.84
CA LEU A 29 -4.93 -1.91 -12.90
C LEU A 29 -4.02 -2.86 -12.12
N LYS A 30 -2.70 -2.64 -12.10
CA LYS A 30 -1.77 -3.52 -11.38
C LYS A 30 -1.95 -3.35 -9.88
N LEU A 31 -2.19 -2.11 -9.42
CA LEU A 31 -2.49 -1.83 -8.01
C LEU A 31 -3.80 -2.51 -7.60
N ARG A 32 -4.86 -2.40 -8.40
CA ARG A 32 -6.14 -3.09 -8.15
C ARG A 32 -6.00 -4.60 -8.04
N LEU A 33 -5.35 -5.23 -9.01
CA LEU A 33 -5.15 -6.69 -8.98
C LEU A 33 -4.34 -7.12 -7.75
N MET A 34 -3.31 -6.36 -7.39
CA MET A 34 -2.52 -6.61 -6.19
C MET A 34 -3.36 -6.50 -4.90
N LEU A 35 -4.30 -5.55 -4.81
CA LEU A 35 -5.21 -5.43 -3.67
C LEU A 35 -6.12 -6.66 -3.54
N GLU A 36 -6.69 -7.16 -4.64
CA GLU A 36 -7.52 -8.37 -4.64
C GLU A 36 -6.72 -9.61 -4.23
N ASP A 37 -5.49 -9.73 -4.74
CA ASP A 37 -4.58 -10.83 -4.38
C ASP A 37 -4.19 -10.75 -2.89
N LEU A 38 -3.92 -9.56 -2.36
CA LEU A 38 -3.63 -9.35 -0.93
C LEU A 38 -4.85 -9.69 -0.06
N ALA A 39 -6.05 -9.25 -0.45
CA ALA A 39 -7.26 -9.55 0.30
C ALA A 39 -7.50 -11.06 0.35
N THR A 40 -7.38 -11.74 -0.79
CA THR A 40 -7.51 -13.20 -0.90
C THR A 40 -6.44 -13.92 -0.09
N HIS A 41 -5.19 -13.47 -0.18
CA HIS A 41 -4.05 -14.05 0.54
C HIS A 41 -4.23 -13.96 2.05
N PHE A 42 -4.68 -12.81 2.57
CA PHE A 42 -4.94 -12.65 3.99
C PHE A 42 -6.27 -13.24 4.44
N GLY A 43 -7.20 -13.52 3.51
CA GLY A 43 -8.57 -13.89 3.84
C GLY A 43 -9.30 -12.80 4.62
N LYS A 44 -8.95 -11.53 4.40
CA LYS A 44 -9.42 -10.37 5.18
C LYS A 44 -10.04 -9.31 4.29
N LYS A 45 -10.83 -8.43 4.92
CA LYS A 45 -11.31 -7.21 4.28
C LYS A 45 -10.18 -6.18 4.24
N ILE A 46 -9.88 -5.66 3.05
CA ILE A 46 -9.02 -4.50 2.83
C ILE A 46 -9.95 -3.32 2.53
N THR A 47 -9.88 -2.27 3.34
CA THR A 47 -10.70 -1.06 3.16
C THR A 47 -9.82 0.06 2.62
N LEU A 48 -10.24 0.67 1.52
CA LEU A 48 -9.56 1.86 0.99
C LEU A 48 -9.95 3.09 1.81
N LEU A 49 -8.94 3.90 2.11
CA LEU A 49 -9.05 5.18 2.79
C LEU A 49 -8.87 6.32 1.79
N ASP A 50 -7.90 6.18 0.88
CA ASP A 50 -7.60 7.13 -0.19
C ASP A 50 -7.05 6.39 -1.43
N GLY A 51 -7.05 7.05 -2.58
CA GLY A 51 -6.70 6.47 -3.89
C GLY A 51 -6.29 7.54 -4.88
N ASP A 52 -6.90 7.55 -6.07
CA ASP A 52 -6.59 8.56 -7.08
C ASP A 52 -7.02 9.96 -6.60
N CYS A 53 -6.06 10.90 -6.63
CA CYS A 53 -6.33 12.31 -6.51
C CYS A 53 -6.37 12.91 -7.92
N GLU A 54 -7.56 13.05 -8.52
CA GLU A 54 -7.69 13.93 -9.68
C GLU A 54 -7.23 15.34 -9.26
N ASN A 55 -6.33 15.95 -10.05
CA ASN A 55 -5.75 17.28 -9.83
C ASN A 55 -6.66 18.20 -8.99
N ALA A 56 -6.10 18.83 -7.96
CA ALA A 56 -6.71 19.62 -6.88
C ALA A 56 -7.70 20.76 -7.27
N LEU A 57 -8.23 20.78 -8.49
CA LEU A 57 -9.27 21.67 -8.98
C LEU A 57 -10.69 21.26 -8.55
N ASN A 58 -10.94 19.98 -8.24
CA ASN A 58 -12.24 19.52 -7.72
C ASN A 58 -12.17 19.27 -6.20
N LYS A 59 -12.68 20.23 -5.44
CA LYS A 59 -12.54 20.45 -3.98
C LYS A 59 -13.21 19.42 -3.04
N HIS A 60 -13.29 18.14 -3.40
CA HIS A 60 -14.01 17.15 -2.58
C HIS A 60 -13.14 16.20 -1.77
N ASN A 61 -11.83 16.11 -2.03
CA ASN A 61 -10.88 15.38 -1.17
C ASN A 61 -9.86 16.35 -0.58
N VAL A 62 -10.05 16.74 0.68
CA VAL A 62 -9.15 17.65 1.42
C VAL A 62 -7.72 17.08 1.53
N SER A 63 -7.58 15.75 1.46
CA SER A 63 -6.28 15.04 1.41
C SER A 63 -5.40 15.51 0.23
N CYS A 64 -5.99 15.68 -0.95
CA CYS A 64 -5.26 15.99 -2.19
C CYS A 64 -4.70 17.42 -2.24
N TYR A 65 -5.11 18.33 -1.35
CA TYR A 65 -4.62 19.73 -1.36
C TYR A 65 -3.22 19.87 -0.75
N LEU A 66 -2.83 18.93 0.11
CA LEU A 66 -1.53 18.95 0.80
C LEU A 66 -0.48 18.07 0.08
N ASP A 67 -0.89 17.33 -0.94
CA ASP A 67 -0.03 16.43 -1.68
C ASP A 67 0.92 17.21 -2.61
N SER A 68 2.22 16.94 -2.47
CA SER A 68 3.23 17.50 -3.37
C SER A 68 2.99 17.05 -4.81
N VAL A 69 3.44 17.85 -5.79
CA VAL A 69 3.32 17.58 -7.24
C VAL A 69 3.91 16.23 -7.68
N ASP A 70 4.74 15.60 -6.84
CA ASP A 70 5.35 14.29 -7.04
C ASP A 70 4.58 13.14 -6.33
N SER A 71 3.42 13.41 -5.73
CA SER A 71 2.59 12.40 -5.06
C SER A 71 2.08 11.36 -6.06
N GLN A 72 2.21 10.08 -5.70
CA GLN A 72 1.70 9.00 -6.53
C GLN A 72 0.16 8.91 -6.52
N HIS A 73 -0.52 9.54 -5.56
CA HIS A 73 -1.97 9.70 -5.59
C HIS A 73 -2.41 10.59 -6.75
N ILE A 74 -1.71 11.71 -7.01
CA ILE A 74 -1.96 12.60 -8.15
C ILE A 74 -1.75 11.87 -9.50
N MET A 75 -0.79 10.95 -9.52
CA MET A 75 -0.50 10.14 -10.71
C MET A 75 -1.45 8.94 -10.88
N GLY A 76 -2.43 8.74 -10.00
CA GLY A 76 -3.35 7.61 -10.01
C GLY A 76 -2.67 6.25 -9.76
N ARG A 77 -1.56 6.26 -9.02
CA ARG A 77 -0.67 5.11 -8.79
C ARG A 77 -0.39 4.84 -7.31
N ALA A 78 -1.24 5.35 -6.43
CA ALA A 78 -1.17 5.06 -5.00
C ALA A 78 -2.54 4.80 -4.38
N VAL A 79 -2.52 4.13 -3.23
CA VAL A 79 -3.71 3.82 -2.44
C VAL A 79 -3.32 3.73 -0.98
N ASP A 80 -4.20 4.23 -0.12
CA ASP A 80 -4.08 4.08 1.33
C ASP A 80 -5.12 3.07 1.81
N ILE A 81 -4.67 2.07 2.57
CA ILE A 81 -5.51 0.96 2.99
C ILE A 81 -5.44 0.68 4.49
N LYS A 82 -6.54 0.12 5.00
CA LYS A 82 -6.60 -0.53 6.31
C LYS A 82 -7.04 -1.99 6.16
N ILE A 83 -6.33 -2.89 6.82
CA ILE A 83 -6.67 -4.33 6.83
C ILE A 83 -7.46 -4.64 8.09
N SER A 84 -8.66 -5.21 7.95
CA SER A 84 -9.56 -5.45 9.09
C SER A 84 -8.98 -6.43 10.12
N GLY A 85 -9.14 -6.08 11.40
CA GLY A 85 -8.67 -6.88 12.52
C GLY A 85 -7.15 -6.89 12.71
N GLU A 86 -6.44 -5.94 12.10
CA GLU A 86 -5.02 -5.70 12.37
C GLU A 86 -4.87 -4.47 13.29
N THR A 87 -4.06 -4.60 14.34
CA THR A 87 -3.86 -3.57 15.38
C THR A 87 -2.41 -3.10 15.46
N SER A 88 -1.58 -3.49 14.49
CA SER A 88 -0.17 -3.11 14.44
C SER A 88 0.27 -2.96 12.99
N GLY A 89 0.71 -1.75 12.63
CA GLY A 89 1.29 -1.44 11.34
C GLY A 89 2.52 -2.29 11.04
N PHE A 90 3.41 -2.45 12.03
CA PHE A 90 4.58 -3.31 11.91
C PHE A 90 4.22 -4.77 11.55
N SER A 91 3.23 -5.36 12.23
CA SER A 91 2.77 -6.73 11.94
C SER A 91 2.23 -6.86 10.52
N VAL A 92 1.45 -5.88 10.07
CA VAL A 92 0.95 -5.82 8.69
C VAL A 92 2.09 -5.71 7.68
N MET A 93 3.08 -4.85 7.94
CA MET A 93 4.24 -4.69 7.05
C MET A 93 5.04 -5.98 6.90
N GLN A 94 5.25 -6.72 8.00
CA GLN A 94 5.87 -8.04 7.92
C GLN A 94 5.02 -8.98 7.06
N LYS A 95 3.72 -9.12 7.34
CA LYS A 95 2.82 -9.98 6.55
C LYS A 95 2.84 -9.64 5.06
N LEU A 96 2.80 -8.35 4.71
CA LEU A 96 2.90 -7.87 3.34
C LEU A 96 4.21 -8.29 2.69
N ARG A 97 5.34 -8.12 3.38
CA ARG A 97 6.68 -8.50 2.89
C ARG A 97 6.81 -9.99 2.62
N TRP A 98 6.25 -10.82 3.50
CA TRP A 98 6.30 -12.27 3.40
C TRP A 98 5.20 -12.87 2.51
N SER A 99 4.23 -12.07 2.07
CA SER A 99 3.09 -12.55 1.25
C SER A 99 3.50 -13.08 -0.12
N GLY A 100 4.60 -12.59 -0.68
CA GLY A 100 5.00 -12.83 -2.07
C GLY A 100 4.07 -12.19 -3.11
N VAL A 101 3.07 -11.40 -2.69
CA VAL A 101 2.12 -10.72 -3.58
C VAL A 101 2.70 -9.41 -4.11
N ILE A 102 3.39 -8.64 -3.25
CA ILE A 102 4.02 -7.38 -3.64
C ILE A 102 5.31 -7.68 -4.42
N PRO A 103 5.44 -7.20 -5.67
CA PRO A 103 6.66 -7.39 -6.46
C PRO A 103 7.90 -6.79 -5.80
N LEU A 104 9.07 -7.38 -6.06
CA LEU A 104 10.35 -6.92 -5.52
C LEU A 104 10.84 -5.60 -6.13
N ASN A 105 10.18 -5.11 -7.18
CA ASN A 105 10.48 -3.88 -7.89
C ASN A 105 9.18 -3.10 -8.16
N ASP A 106 9.31 -1.81 -8.49
CA ASP A 106 8.25 -0.84 -8.83
C ASP A 106 7.48 -0.23 -7.66
N TYR A 107 7.64 -0.66 -6.41
CA TYR A 107 6.75 -0.21 -5.33
C TYR A 107 7.44 0.54 -4.19
N GLN A 108 6.68 1.38 -3.50
CA GLN A 108 7.00 1.86 -2.16
C GLN A 108 5.82 1.57 -1.25
N ILE A 109 6.14 0.93 -0.13
CA ILE A 109 5.20 0.55 0.91
C ILE A 109 5.55 1.36 2.14
N VAL A 110 4.63 2.21 2.58
CA VAL A 110 4.80 3.01 3.79
C VAL A 110 3.71 2.64 4.77
N CYS A 111 4.09 2.34 6.01
CA CYS A 111 3.14 2.28 7.11
C CYS A 111 3.16 3.63 7.82
N HIS A 112 2.03 4.31 7.86
CA HIS A 112 1.84 5.55 8.62
C HIS A 112 1.14 5.19 9.94
N GLU A 113 1.88 5.19 11.04
CA GLU A 113 1.35 5.07 12.41
C GLU A 113 1.22 6.47 13.03
N HIS A 114 0.05 6.78 13.58
CA HIS A 114 -0.15 8.04 14.28
C HIS A 114 0.53 8.02 15.66
N ASN A 115 1.03 9.17 16.12
CA ASN A 115 1.72 9.23 17.41
C ASN A 115 0.77 8.92 18.56
N GLY A 116 1.08 7.87 19.33
CA GLY A 116 0.39 7.53 20.58
C GLY A 116 -0.78 6.55 20.45
N ASP A 117 -1.19 6.20 19.23
CA ASP A 117 -2.25 5.22 18.97
C ASP A 117 -1.77 4.16 17.96
N MET A 118 -1.47 2.95 18.46
CA MET A 118 -1.02 1.84 17.62
C MET A 118 -2.15 1.27 16.74
N GLU A 119 -3.41 1.61 17.02
CA GLU A 119 -4.58 1.17 16.24
C GLU A 119 -4.95 2.16 15.12
N ASP A 120 -4.41 3.39 15.18
CA ASP A 120 -4.54 4.40 14.14
C ASP A 120 -3.34 4.39 13.19
N PHE A 121 -3.35 3.39 12.30
CA PHE A 121 -2.41 3.31 11.20
C PHE A 121 -3.11 3.00 9.88
N HIS A 122 -2.42 3.33 8.78
CA HIS A 122 -2.76 2.86 7.44
C HIS A 122 -1.50 2.51 6.67
N ILE A 123 -1.67 1.72 5.60
CA ILE A 123 -0.59 1.36 4.69
C ILE A 123 -0.80 2.11 3.37
N HIS A 124 0.19 2.91 3.01
CA HIS A 124 0.30 3.53 1.70
C HIS A 124 1.05 2.58 0.75
N LEU A 125 0.43 2.28 -0.40
CA LEU A 125 0.99 1.46 -1.46
C LEU A 125 1.12 2.31 -2.73
N ALA A 126 2.35 2.62 -3.14
CA ALA A 126 2.64 3.42 -4.32
C ALA A 126 3.41 2.64 -5.38
N ARG A 127 3.09 2.84 -6.66
CA ARG A 127 3.76 2.23 -7.82
C ARG A 127 4.51 3.28 -8.65
N PHE A 128 5.83 3.17 -8.73
CA PHE A 128 6.68 4.05 -9.56
C PHE A 128 6.72 3.65 -11.04
N GLY A 129 6.74 2.34 -11.33
CA GLY A 129 6.77 1.82 -12.71
C GLY A 129 8.09 2.03 -13.46
N ASP A 130 9.18 2.28 -12.75
CA ASP A 130 10.53 2.51 -13.30
C ASP A 130 11.54 1.41 -12.94
N ASN A 131 11.05 0.25 -12.49
CA ASN A 131 11.78 -0.94 -12.13
C ASN A 131 12.77 -0.78 -10.96
N ARG A 132 12.67 0.31 -10.18
CA ARG A 132 13.46 0.45 -8.95
C ARG A 132 13.12 -0.65 -7.93
N PRO A 133 14.04 -1.05 -7.05
CA PRO A 133 13.73 -1.99 -5.97
C PRO A 133 12.58 -1.49 -5.10
N THR A 134 11.73 -2.42 -4.65
CA THR A 134 10.62 -2.09 -3.77
C THR A 134 11.14 -1.65 -2.40
N CYS A 135 10.69 -0.47 -1.97
CA CYS A 135 11.11 0.21 -0.77
C CYS A 135 10.07 0.05 0.35
N TRP A 136 10.53 -0.14 1.58
CA TRP A 136 9.69 -0.37 2.76
C TRP A 136 10.03 0.62 3.86
N ILE A 137 9.01 1.33 4.34
CA ILE A 137 9.17 2.44 5.30
C ILE A 137 8.16 2.28 6.44
N MET A 138 8.66 2.36 7.67
CA MET A 138 7.82 2.56 8.86
C MET A 138 7.89 4.04 9.23
N GLN A 139 6.75 4.72 9.25
CA GLN A 139 6.63 6.09 9.73
C GLN A 139 5.78 6.10 10.99
N LYS A 140 6.32 6.70 12.06
CA LYS A 140 5.63 6.90 13.34
C LYS A 140 5.63 8.38 13.68
N GLY A 141 4.48 9.04 13.52
CA GLY A 141 4.40 10.49 13.57
C GLY A 141 5.34 11.16 12.57
N HIS A 142 6.30 11.94 13.08
CA HIS A 142 7.34 12.62 12.28
C HIS A 142 8.64 11.80 12.14
N GLU A 143 8.72 10.62 12.74
CA GLU A 143 9.89 9.75 12.63
C GLU A 143 9.71 8.77 11.48
N CYS A 144 10.69 8.70 10.59
CA CYS A 144 10.72 7.72 9.51
C CYS A 144 11.91 6.78 9.69
N LYS A 145 11.61 5.49 9.78
CA LYS A 145 12.61 4.42 9.75
C LYS A 145 12.51 3.67 8.42
N GLN A 146 13.55 3.80 7.61
CA GLN A 146 13.69 2.98 6.42
C GLN A 146 14.06 1.57 6.83
N GLU A 147 13.31 0.58 6.34
CA GLU A 147 13.57 -0.81 6.67
C GLU A 147 14.28 -1.56 5.55
N HIS A 148 14.07 -1.17 4.27
CA HIS A 148 14.68 -1.88 3.15
C HIS A 148 14.68 -1.13 1.81
N ASN A 149 15.81 -1.17 1.08
CA ASN A 149 15.97 -0.82 -0.35
C ASN A 149 15.47 0.57 -0.82
N CYS A 150 15.42 1.56 0.06
CA CYS A 150 15.00 2.91 -0.29
C CYS A 150 16.19 3.76 -0.76
N SER A 151 16.11 4.33 -1.97
CA SER A 151 17.15 5.22 -2.53
C SER A 151 17.04 6.69 -2.09
N LYS A 152 15.92 7.09 -1.47
CA LYS A 152 15.71 8.44 -0.93
C LYS A 152 15.32 8.37 0.53
N THR A 153 16.04 9.13 1.37
CA THR A 153 15.66 9.48 2.74
C THR A 153 14.21 9.96 2.76
N CYS A 154 13.43 9.42 3.69
CA CYS A 154 12.06 9.88 3.93
C CYS A 154 12.14 11.35 4.34
N SER A 155 11.83 12.24 3.41
CA SER A 155 11.81 13.67 3.68
C SER A 155 10.35 14.02 3.95
N ILE A 156 9.97 14.07 5.22
CA ILE A 156 8.75 14.75 5.62
C ILE A 156 9.03 16.25 5.42
N LYS A 157 8.28 16.91 4.55
CA LYS A 157 8.20 18.37 4.53
C LYS A 157 7.01 18.81 5.36
#